data_AF-A0AAP9DXY3-F1
#
_entry.id   AF-A0AAP9DXY3-F1
#
_cell.length_a   1.000
_cell.length_b   1.000
_cell.length_c   1.000
_cell.angle_alpha   90.00
_cell.angle_beta   90.00
_cell.angle_gamma   90.00
#
_symmetry.space_group_name_H-M   'P 1'
#
loop_
_entity.id
_entity.type
_entity.pdbx_description
1 polymer ?
#
loop_
_entity_poly.entity_id
_entity_poly.type
_entity_poly.pdbx_seq_one_letter_code
_entity_poly.pdbx_strand_id
1 'polypeptide(L)'
;MAKKRGRNAAPEGTAQSAQDKPATLKDLLRPDIVAQLKEQATVLKAEESQRKEDARRQAEQARAAEQKRLDNDFDYLLNNSSMDWRKYK
;
A
#
# COMPACT_ATOMS: atom_id res chain seq x y z
N MET A 1 0.01 -69.63 -34.85
CA MET A 1 0.65 -68.37 -34.38
C MET A 1 -0.24 -67.76 -33.30
N ALA A 2 0.35 -67.40 -32.17
CA ALA A 2 -0.26 -67.35 -30.84
C ALA A 2 -1.19 -66.14 -30.55
N LYS A 3 -2.31 -66.36 -29.87
CA LYS A 3 -3.10 -65.32 -29.19
C LYS A 3 -2.80 -65.37 -27.68
N LYS A 4 -1.96 -64.43 -27.23
CA LYS A 4 -1.41 -64.33 -25.86
C LYS A 4 -2.49 -63.86 -24.87
N ARG A 5 -2.69 -64.64 -23.80
CA ARG A 5 -3.51 -64.31 -22.63
C ARG A 5 -2.78 -63.33 -21.69
N GLY A 6 -3.55 -62.50 -21.00
CA GLY A 6 -3.25 -62.06 -19.63
C GLY A 6 -2.57 -60.70 -19.46
N ARG A 7 -3.27 -59.81 -18.76
CA ARG A 7 -2.83 -58.82 -17.76
C ARG A 7 -3.95 -57.77 -17.60
N ASN A 8 -4.34 -57.26 -16.45
CA ASN A 8 -4.11 -57.51 -15.03
C ASN A 8 -5.21 -56.70 -14.31
N ALA A 9 -5.62 -57.14 -13.13
CA ALA A 9 -6.52 -56.42 -12.24
C ALA A 9 -6.02 -55.00 -11.96
N ALA A 10 -6.92 -54.02 -12.01
CA ALA A 10 -6.66 -52.69 -11.51
C ALA A 10 -6.67 -52.73 -9.97
N PRO A 11 -5.67 -52.18 -9.27
CA PRO A 11 -5.74 -52.02 -7.83
C PRO A 11 -6.72 -50.89 -7.52
N GLU A 12 -7.70 -51.16 -6.65
CA GLU A 12 -8.49 -50.14 -5.96
C GLU A 12 -7.53 -49.27 -5.13
N GLY A 13 -7.13 -48.14 -5.71
CA GLY A 13 -6.33 -47.11 -5.05
C GLY A 13 -7.21 -46.24 -4.16
N THR A 14 -7.36 -46.66 -2.91
CA THR A 14 -7.32 -45.79 -1.72
C THR A 14 -8.01 -44.43 -1.84
N ALA A 15 -9.34 -44.42 -1.83
CA ALA A 15 -10.10 -43.28 -1.32
C ALA A 15 -10.14 -43.38 0.22
N GLN A 16 -9.02 -43.08 0.87
CA GLN A 16 -8.97 -43.00 2.33
C GLN A 16 -8.43 -41.64 2.77
N SER A 17 -9.32 -40.91 3.43
CA SER A 17 -9.05 -39.85 4.42
C SER A 17 -8.38 -38.57 3.91
N ALA A 18 -9.16 -37.76 3.19
CA ALA A 18 -8.98 -36.31 3.12
C ALA A 18 -9.88 -35.59 4.16
N GLN A 19 -9.90 -36.09 5.40
CA GLN A 19 -10.63 -35.47 6.51
C GLN A 19 -9.65 -35.05 7.62
N ASP A 20 -9.78 -33.78 8.00
CA ASP A 20 -9.49 -33.21 9.32
C ASP A 20 -8.04 -32.94 9.73
N LYS A 21 -7.37 -32.06 8.99
CA LYS A 21 -6.45 -31.08 9.63
C LYS A 21 -6.73 -29.68 9.06
N PRO A 22 -7.00 -28.65 9.89
CA PRO A 22 -6.93 -27.28 9.42
C PRO A 22 -5.44 -26.99 9.15
N ALA A 23 -4.99 -27.27 7.93
CA ALA A 23 -3.77 -26.67 7.44
C ALA A 23 -4.03 -25.16 7.43
N THR A 24 -3.70 -24.49 8.54
CA THR A 24 -3.72 -23.04 8.60
C THR A 24 -2.95 -22.53 7.38
N LEU A 25 -3.42 -21.51 6.68
CA LEU A 25 -2.81 -21.00 5.44
C LEU A 25 -1.28 -20.81 5.52
N LYS A 26 -0.73 -20.67 6.73
CA LYS A 26 0.71 -20.62 7.04
C LYS A 26 1.47 -21.93 6.75
N ASP A 27 0.84 -23.10 6.82
CA ASP A 27 1.46 -24.41 6.53
C ASP A 27 1.47 -24.74 5.04
N LEU A 28 0.53 -24.17 4.27
CA LEU A 28 0.50 -24.31 2.79
C LEU A 28 1.36 -23.26 2.10
N LEU A 29 1.57 -22.11 2.75
CA LEU A 29 2.41 -21.05 2.22
C LEU A 29 3.86 -21.29 2.68
N ARG A 30 4.75 -21.59 1.73
CA ARG A 30 6.17 -21.77 2.03
C ARG A 30 6.67 -20.58 2.86
N PRO A 31 7.35 -20.80 4.01
CA PRO A 31 7.79 -19.73 4.89
C PRO A 31 8.66 -18.70 4.16
N ASP A 32 9.37 -19.12 3.12
CA ASP A 32 10.14 -18.26 2.22
C ASP A 32 9.27 -17.21 1.50
N ILE A 33 8.09 -17.61 1.01
CA ILE A 33 7.16 -16.69 0.33
C ILE A 33 6.55 -15.71 1.34
N VAL A 34 6.29 -16.17 2.57
CA VAL A 34 5.81 -15.29 3.66
C VAL A 34 6.87 -14.26 4.04
N ALA A 35 8.15 -14.65 4.07
CA ALA A 35 9.26 -13.75 4.32
C ALA A 35 9.37 -12.69 3.20
N GLN A 36 9.36 -13.11 1.94
CA GLN A 36 9.37 -12.20 0.79
C GLN A 36 8.18 -11.24 0.79
N LEU A 37 6.98 -11.71 1.14
CA LEU A 37 5.79 -10.85 1.19
C LEU A 37 5.87 -9.83 2.33
N LYS A 38 6.47 -10.19 3.47
CA LYS A 38 6.73 -9.26 4.57
C LYS A 38 7.75 -8.20 4.17
N GLU A 39 8.83 -8.59 3.51
CA GLU A 39 9.83 -7.64 3.00
C GLU A 39 9.19 -6.65 2.02
N GLN A 40 8.41 -7.14 1.04
CA GLN A 40 7.68 -6.28 0.12
C GLN A 40 6.68 -5.37 0.83
N ALA A 41 5.95 -5.88 1.84
CA ALA A 41 5.04 -5.08 2.64
C ALA A 41 5.76 -4.00 3.45
N THR A 42 6.98 -4.26 3.93
CA THR A 42 7.78 -3.23 4.63
C THR A 42 8.27 -2.15 3.66
N VAL A 43 8.69 -2.52 2.46
CA VAL A 43 9.09 -1.56 1.41
C VAL A 43 7.93 -0.67 1.02
N LEU A 44 6.76 -1.25 0.73
CA LEU A 44 5.57 -0.50 0.35
C LEU A 44 5.09 0.45 1.46
N LYS A 45 5.16 0.02 2.73
CA LYS A 45 4.84 0.90 3.87
C LYS A 45 5.81 2.07 3.98
N ALA A 46 7.11 1.84 3.74
CA ALA A 46 8.10 2.90 3.74
C ALA A 46 7.82 3.91 2.60
N GLU A 47 7.52 3.43 1.39
CA GLU A 47 7.17 4.29 0.26
C GLU A 47 5.87 5.08 0.50
N GLU A 48 4.84 4.47 1.07
CA GLU A 48 3.61 5.18 1.43
C GLU A 48 3.85 6.27 2.48
N SER A 49 4.72 6.00 3.45
CA SER A 49 5.09 6.99 4.47
C SER A 49 5.81 8.19 3.85
N GLN A 50 6.77 7.94 2.95
CA GLN A 50 7.48 9.00 2.22
C GLN A 50 6.53 9.82 1.35
N ARG A 51 5.62 9.19 0.60
CA ARG A 51 4.64 9.91 -0.22
C ARG A 51 3.74 10.82 0.62
N LYS A 52 3.33 10.38 1.82
CA LYS A 52 2.53 11.21 2.73
C LYS A 52 3.33 12.40 3.25
N GLU A 53 4.60 12.20 3.60
CA GLU A 53 5.47 13.29 4.05
C GLU A 53 5.73 14.31 2.94
N ASP A 54 5.99 13.86 1.71
CA ASP A 54 6.21 14.75 0.57
C ASP A 54 4.94 15.52 0.20
N ALA A 55 3.77 14.89 0.25
CA ALA A 55 2.49 15.57 0.05
C ALA A 55 2.26 16.68 1.10
N ARG A 56 2.62 16.44 2.37
CA ARG A 56 2.52 17.46 3.42
C ARG A 56 3.48 18.62 3.17
N ARG A 57 4.74 18.32 2.80
CA ARG A 57 5.73 19.36 2.46
C ARG A 57 5.29 20.21 1.27
N GLN A 58 4.76 19.59 0.22
CA GLN A 58 4.26 20.32 -0.95
C GLN A 58 3.06 21.20 -0.60
N ALA A 59 2.13 20.72 0.23
CA ALA A 59 0.99 21.52 0.68
C ALA A 59 1.42 22.72 1.55
N GLU A 60 2.42 22.55 2.41
CA GLU A 60 2.97 23.64 3.22
C GLU A 60 3.73 24.66 2.36
N GLN A 61 4.51 24.20 1.39
CA GLN A 61 5.19 25.09 0.42
C GLN A 61 4.20 25.85 -0.45
N ALA A 62 3.12 25.20 -0.91
CA ALA A 62 2.07 25.85 -1.68
C ALA A 62 1.38 26.95 -0.87
N ARG A 63 1.00 26.66 0.39
CA ARG A 63 0.42 27.67 1.29
C ARG A 63 1.39 28.83 1.56
N ALA A 64 2.67 28.55 1.77
CA ALA A 64 3.67 29.58 1.98
C ALA A 64 3.88 30.45 0.71
N ALA A 65 3.86 29.83 -0.48
CA ALA A 65 3.98 30.54 -1.74
C ALA A 65 2.74 31.42 -2.00
N GLU A 66 1.54 30.90 -1.74
CA GLU A 66 0.28 31.66 -1.85
C GLU A 66 0.25 32.83 -0.87
N GLN A 67 0.58 32.60 0.41
CA GLN A 67 0.70 33.68 1.40
C GLN A 67 1.67 34.76 0.93
N LYS A 68 2.85 34.37 0.42
CA LYS A 68 3.80 35.32 -0.16
C LYS A 68 3.23 36.07 -1.36
N ARG A 69 2.41 35.46 -2.21
CA ARG A 69 1.77 36.20 -3.31
C ARG A 69 0.76 37.20 -2.79
N LEU A 70 -0.08 36.79 -1.83
CA LEU A 70 -1.08 37.65 -1.19
C LEU A 70 -0.42 38.81 -0.43
N ASP A 71 0.70 38.57 0.24
CA ASP A 71 1.49 39.61 0.92
C ASP A 71 2.14 40.60 -0.08
N ASN A 72 2.30 40.22 -1.34
CA ASN A 72 2.78 41.12 -2.40
C ASN A 72 1.63 41.76 -3.20
N ASP A 73 0.40 41.27 -3.02
CA ASP A 73 -0.77 41.79 -3.72
C ASP A 73 -1.39 42.93 -2.89
N PHE A 74 -1.22 44.15 -3.39
CA PHE A 74 -1.70 45.35 -2.73
C PHE A 74 -3.22 45.38 -2.55
N ASP A 75 -4.00 44.78 -3.45
CA ASP A 75 -5.46 44.74 -3.31
C ASP A 75 -5.87 43.81 -2.15
N TYR A 76 -5.22 42.64 -2.05
CA TYR A 76 -5.42 41.75 -0.92
C TYR A 76 -4.99 42.41 0.41
N LEU A 77 -3.82 43.04 0.44
CA LEU A 77 -3.34 43.75 1.61
C LEU A 77 -4.28 44.88 2.01
N LEU A 78 -4.80 45.67 1.07
CA LEU A 78 -5.66 46.81 1.38
C LEU A 78 -7.01 46.36 1.97
N ASN A 79 -7.58 45.27 1.44
CA ASN A 79 -8.86 44.77 1.90
C ASN A 79 -8.76 43.98 3.22
N ASN A 80 -7.62 43.33 3.49
CA ASN A 80 -7.44 42.49 4.69
C ASN A 80 -6.62 43.15 5.80
N SER A 81 -5.88 44.21 5.53
CA SER A 81 -5.13 44.95 6.55
C SER A 81 -6.03 46.02 7.18
N SER A 82 -6.32 45.87 8.48
CA SER A 82 -7.10 46.83 9.26
C SER A 82 -6.30 48.09 9.66
N MET A 83 -5.38 48.54 8.80
CA MET A 83 -4.45 49.62 9.12
C MET A 83 -5.12 50.99 8.95
N ASP A 84 -5.68 51.50 10.06
CA ASP A 84 -6.20 52.85 10.17
C ASP A 84 -5.07 53.89 10.26
N TRP A 85 -4.65 54.42 9.11
CA TRP A 85 -3.63 55.49 9.02
C TRP A 85 -3.98 56.75 9.82
N ARG A 86 -5.27 56.99 10.10
CA ARG A 86 -5.75 58.11 10.91
C ARG A 86 -5.34 58.02 12.38
N LYS A 87 -4.93 56.84 12.87
CA LYS A 87 -4.49 56.61 14.26
C LYS A 87 -3.02 56.99 14.51
N TYR A 88 -2.24 57.21 13.46
CA TYR A 88 -0.81 57.52 13.53
C TYR A 88 -0.50 58.95 13.08
N LYS A 89 -1.51 59.82 13.11
CA LYS A 89 -1.43 61.21 12.64
C LYS A 89 -1.18 62.20 13.78
#